data_AF-A0A1Z8ZKY4-F1
#
_entry.id   AF-A0A1Z8ZKY4-F1
#
_cell.length_a   1.000
_cell.length_b   1.000
_cell.length_c   1.000
_cell.angle_alpha   90.00
_cell.angle_beta   90.00
_cell.angle_gamma   90.00
#
_symmetry.space_group_name_H-M   'P 1'
#
loop_
_entity.id
_entity.type
_entity.pdbx_description
1 polymer ?
#
loop_
_entity_poly.entity_id
_entity_poly.type
_entity_poly.pdbx_seq_one_letter_code
_entity_poly.pdbx_strand_id
1 'polypeptide(L)'
;MGPYGFVRIMDQIKAVVPLALYLILFQVLLLRTPIDAAISLTIGLAAVIVGLAVFMEGLSTGLMPFGKIIGDNLPKKASMAVVYIIIGILGVGVTFAEPAIGALQAFGASVDVTKAPYLYELLNNWTLPLVLMVGAGVGLAAILGTVRFVKGWSLKPMIYLALTPVALLSLYAWSDPNLASILGLA
;
A
#
# COMPACT_ATOMS: atom_id res chain seq x y z
N MET A 1 -9.64 26.39 -19.09
CA MET A 1 -9.57 25.10 -18.36
C MET A 1 -10.22 24.07 -19.26
N GLY A 2 -9.42 23.35 -20.05
CA GLY A 2 -9.92 22.48 -21.13
C GLY A 2 -10.56 21.17 -20.62
N PRO A 3 -11.20 20.40 -21.52
CA PRO A 3 -12.00 19.19 -21.21
C PRO A 3 -11.25 18.07 -20.44
N TYR A 4 -9.93 18.16 -20.28
CA TYR A 4 -9.10 17.19 -19.57
C TYR A 4 -9.26 17.23 -18.04
N GLY A 5 -9.49 18.41 -17.43
CA GLY A 5 -9.61 18.52 -15.97
C GLY A 5 -10.84 17.78 -15.41
N PHE A 6 -11.96 17.83 -16.15
CA PHE A 6 -13.19 17.16 -15.75
C PHE A 6 -13.08 15.63 -15.80
N VAL A 7 -12.37 15.09 -16.81
CA VAL A 7 -12.13 13.64 -16.92
C VAL A 7 -11.31 13.14 -15.74
N ARG A 8 -10.26 13.87 -15.33
CA ARG A 8 -9.42 13.49 -14.19
C ARG A 8 -10.17 13.47 -12.87
N ILE A 9 -11.00 14.48 -12.62
CA ILE A 9 -11.85 14.53 -11.42
C ILE A 9 -12.84 13.36 -11.44
N MET A 10 -13.44 13.05 -12.59
CA MET A 10 -14.35 11.90 -12.74
C MET A 10 -13.65 10.56 -12.46
N ASP A 11 -12.39 10.41 -12.88
CA ASP A 11 -11.59 9.22 -12.58
C ASP A 11 -11.33 9.09 -11.07
N GLN A 12 -11.04 10.19 -10.37
CA GLN A 12 -10.87 10.17 -8.92
C GLN A 12 -12.19 9.89 -8.19
N ILE A 13 -13.31 10.44 -8.66
CA ILE A 13 -14.64 10.14 -8.11
C ILE A 13 -14.91 8.63 -8.21
N LYS A 14 -14.64 8.02 -9.38
CA LYS A 14 -14.83 6.56 -9.58
C LYS A 14 -13.92 5.72 -8.68
N ALA A 15 -12.74 6.22 -8.30
CA ALA A 15 -11.84 5.52 -7.38
C ALA A 15 -12.27 5.67 -5.91
N VAL A 16 -12.66 6.89 -5.51
CA VAL A 16 -12.88 7.24 -4.10
C VAL A 16 -14.30 6.93 -3.63
N VAL A 17 -15.33 7.14 -4.46
CA VAL A 17 -16.74 6.93 -4.08
C VAL A 17 -17.04 5.49 -3.66
N PRO A 18 -16.59 4.44 -4.36
CA PRO A 18 -16.85 3.06 -3.94
C PRO A 18 -16.23 2.75 -2.57
N LEU A 19 -15.03 3.27 -2.31
CA LEU A 19 -14.36 3.11 -1.02
C LEU A 19 -15.13 3.84 0.08
N ALA A 20 -15.53 5.09 -0.15
CA ALA A 20 -16.31 5.86 0.80
C ALA A 20 -17.66 5.18 1.10
N LEU A 21 -18.34 4.67 0.07
CA LEU A 21 -19.58 3.94 0.21
C LEU A 21 -19.37 2.66 1.02
N TYR A 22 -18.32 1.90 0.75
CA TYR A 22 -17.95 0.72 1.53
C TYR A 22 -17.76 1.06 3.01
N LEU A 23 -17.01 2.12 3.33
CA LEU A 23 -16.79 2.55 4.72
C LEU A 23 -18.08 2.96 5.41
N ILE A 24 -18.96 3.69 4.72
CA ILE A 24 -20.28 4.08 5.24
C ILE A 24 -21.14 2.84 5.52
N LEU A 25 -21.21 1.91 4.57
CA LEU A 25 -21.95 0.66 4.73
C LEU A 25 -21.39 -0.16 5.89
N PHE A 26 -20.06 -0.25 6.02
CA PHE A 26 -19.41 -0.96 7.11
C PHE A 26 -19.73 -0.36 8.48
N GLN A 27 -19.68 0.96 8.62
CA GLN A 27 -20.04 1.66 9.86
C GLN A 27 -21.50 1.44 10.25
N VAL A 28 -22.42 1.59 9.30
CA VAL A 28 -23.86 1.50 9.58
C VAL A 28 -24.32 0.05 9.80
N LEU A 29 -23.84 -0.89 8.98
CA LEU A 29 -24.31 -2.28 9.02
C LEU A 29 -23.55 -3.15 10.02
N LEU A 30 -22.21 -3.07 10.05
CA LEU A 30 -21.40 -3.95 10.90
C LEU A 30 -21.13 -3.33 12.26
N LEU A 31 -20.63 -2.09 12.30
CA LEU A 31 -20.32 -1.42 13.57
C LEU A 31 -21.58 -0.87 14.27
N ARG A 32 -22.66 -0.65 13.51
CA ARG A 32 -23.94 -0.08 13.99
C ARG A 32 -23.77 1.24 14.73
N THR A 33 -22.79 2.03 14.31
CA THR A 33 -22.50 3.36 14.85
C THR A 33 -23.04 4.45 13.94
N PRO A 34 -23.65 5.52 14.47
CA PRO A 34 -24.01 6.68 13.66
C PRO A 34 -22.76 7.33 13.05
N ILE A 35 -22.91 7.96 11.88
CA ILE A 35 -21.84 8.71 11.25
C ILE A 35 -21.72 10.05 11.97
N ASP A 36 -20.88 10.11 12.99
CA ASP A 36 -20.54 11.36 13.66
C ASP A 36 -19.81 12.30 12.68
N ALA A 37 -20.10 13.60 12.76
CA ALA A 37 -19.48 14.63 11.93
C ALA A 37 -19.57 14.39 10.40
N ALA A 38 -20.70 13.87 9.91
CA ALA A 38 -20.94 13.59 8.48
C ALA A 38 -20.59 14.77 7.54
N ILE A 39 -20.80 16.01 7.98
CA ILE A 39 -20.40 17.23 7.23
C ILE A 39 -18.88 17.29 7.08
N SER A 40 -18.13 17.12 8.17
CA SER A 40 -16.66 17.14 8.17
C SER A 40 -16.10 16.03 7.28
N LEU A 41 -16.67 14.82 7.38
CA LEU A 41 -16.28 13.68 6.54
C LEU A 41 -16.54 13.95 5.05
N THR A 42 -17.68 14.54 4.70
CA THR A 42 -18.01 14.89 3.31
C THR A 42 -17.06 15.94 2.75
N ILE A 43 -16.74 16.97 3.53
CA ILE A 43 -15.77 18.01 3.14
C ILE A 43 -14.37 17.41 2.98
N GLY A 44 -13.95 16.55 3.92
CA GLY A 44 -12.68 15.84 3.86
C GLY A 44 -12.58 14.95 2.62
N LEU A 45 -13.64 14.23 2.29
CA LEU A 45 -13.71 13.40 1.09
C LEU A 45 -13.61 14.24 -0.19
N ALA A 46 -14.30 15.38 -0.25
CA ALA A 46 -14.21 16.30 -1.37
C ALA A 46 -12.77 16.85 -1.52
N ALA A 47 -12.14 17.23 -0.41
CA ALA A 47 -10.74 17.67 -0.39
C ALA A 47 -9.77 16.57 -0.88
N VAL A 48 -9.97 15.31 -0.48
CA VAL A 48 -9.18 14.17 -0.96
C VAL A 48 -9.36 13.95 -2.46
N ILE A 49 -10.59 14.01 -2.99
CA ILE A 49 -10.85 13.85 -4.43
C ILE A 49 -10.13 14.94 -5.24
N VAL A 50 -10.25 16.21 -4.81
CA VAL A 50 -9.59 17.33 -5.47
C VAL A 50 -8.07 17.22 -5.35
N GLY A 51 -7.55 16.92 -4.16
CA GLY A 51 -6.12 16.76 -3.91
C GLY A 51 -5.51 15.64 -4.74
N LEU A 52 -6.14 14.46 -4.78
CA LEU A 52 -5.72 13.34 -5.61
C LEU A 52 -5.79 13.68 -7.10
N ALA A 53 -6.80 14.43 -7.56
CA ALA A 53 -6.90 14.81 -8.96
C ALA A 53 -5.73 15.71 -9.39
N VAL A 54 -5.40 16.72 -8.58
CA VAL A 54 -4.27 17.62 -8.82
C VAL A 54 -2.94 16.86 -8.74
N PHE A 55 -2.78 16.00 -7.72
CA PHE A 55 -1.58 15.18 -7.53
C PHE A 55 -1.34 14.24 -8.71
N MET A 56 -2.38 13.52 -9.15
CA MET A 56 -2.29 12.59 -10.28
C MET A 56 -1.99 13.29 -11.59
N GLU A 57 -2.49 14.51 -11.80
CA GLU A 57 -2.16 15.30 -12.99
C GLU A 57 -0.67 15.71 -12.98
N GLY A 58 -0.15 16.20 -11.86
CA GLY A 58 1.27 16.52 -11.71
C GLY A 58 2.17 15.30 -11.87
N LEU A 59 1.77 14.16 -11.30
CA LEU A 59 2.54 12.91 -11.38
C LEU A 59 2.48 12.32 -12.80
N SER A 60 1.35 12.40 -13.50
CA SER A 60 1.19 11.88 -14.87
C SER A 60 1.93 12.72 -15.91
N THR A 61 2.06 14.02 -15.70
CA THR A 61 2.74 14.92 -16.64
C THR A 61 4.23 15.05 -16.35
N GLY A 62 4.64 14.98 -15.08
CA GLY A 62 6.03 15.10 -14.67
C GLY A 62 6.76 13.77 -14.51
N LEU A 63 6.42 13.00 -13.47
CA LEU A 63 7.26 11.89 -13.01
C LEU A 63 7.01 10.57 -13.77
N MET A 64 5.78 10.28 -14.19
CA MET A 64 5.46 9.06 -14.94
C MET A 64 6.20 8.95 -16.29
N PRO A 65 6.27 10.00 -17.14
CA PRO A 65 7.03 9.93 -18.38
C PRO A 65 8.51 9.60 -18.13
N PHE A 66 9.10 10.21 -17.10
CA PHE A 66 10.46 9.92 -16.67
C PHE A 66 10.63 8.45 -16.25
N GLY A 67 9.72 7.94 -15.41
CA GLY A 67 9.72 6.54 -15.00
C GLY A 67 9.60 5.55 -16.17
N LYS A 68 8.77 5.85 -17.18
CA LYS A 68 8.64 5.04 -18.40
C LYS A 68 9.93 5.02 -19.22
N ILE A 69 10.56 6.18 -19.41
CA ILE A 69 11.83 6.29 -20.15
C ILE A 69 12.92 5.47 -19.44
N ILE A 70 13.01 5.55 -18.11
CA ILE A 70 13.95 4.73 -17.34
C ILE A 70 13.62 3.24 -17.49
N GLY A 71 12.36 2.86 -17.28
CA GLY A 71 11.91 1.46 -17.40
C GLY A 71 12.19 0.84 -18.78
N ASP A 72 12.05 1.62 -19.85
CA ASP A 72 12.29 1.16 -21.22
C ASP A 72 13.78 1.09 -21.59
N ASN A 73 14.59 2.01 -21.08
CA ASN A 73 16.01 2.09 -21.43
C ASN A 73 16.91 1.24 -20.52
N LEU A 74 16.54 1.07 -19.25
CA LEU A 74 17.39 0.43 -18.26
C LEU A 74 17.74 -1.02 -18.62
N PRO A 75 16.78 -1.90 -19.01
CA PRO A 75 17.11 -3.27 -19.41
C PRO A 75 17.87 -3.37 -20.74
N LYS A 76 17.81 -2.32 -21.59
CA LYS A 76 18.49 -2.28 -22.89
C LYS A 76 19.95 -1.85 -22.78
N LYS A 77 20.28 -1.03 -21.78
CA LYS A 77 21.61 -0.39 -21.64
C LYS A 77 22.44 -0.95 -20.49
N ALA A 78 21.83 -1.59 -19.50
CA ALA A 78 22.51 -2.13 -18.32
C ALA A 78 22.51 -3.66 -18.31
N SER A 79 23.46 -4.25 -17.59
CA SER A 79 23.45 -5.70 -17.34
C SER A 79 22.27 -6.09 -16.45
N MET A 80 21.77 -7.33 -16.58
CA MET A 80 20.63 -7.81 -15.78
C MET A 80 20.88 -7.73 -14.27
N ALA A 81 22.14 -7.91 -13.82
CA ALA A 81 22.48 -7.75 -12.41
C ALA A 81 22.25 -6.31 -11.90
N VAL A 82 22.62 -5.30 -12.70
CA VAL A 82 22.39 -3.88 -12.37
C VAL A 82 20.90 -3.57 -12.36
N VAL A 83 20.15 -4.12 -13.32
CA VAL A 83 18.68 -3.98 -13.37
C VAL A 83 18.04 -4.51 -12.08
N TYR A 84 18.43 -5.69 -11.62
CA TYR A 84 17.89 -6.27 -10.37
C TYR A 84 18.22 -5.43 -9.13
N ILE A 85 19.45 -4.92 -9.02
CA ILE A 85 19.83 -4.04 -7.90
C ILE A 85 18.97 -2.78 -7.89
N ILE A 86 18.81 -2.12 -9.03
CA ILE A 86 18.01 -0.90 -9.14
C ILE A 86 16.55 -1.18 -8.81
N ILE A 87 15.96 -2.25 -9.37
CA ILE A 87 14.57 -2.65 -9.08
C ILE A 87 14.39 -2.98 -7.59
N GLY A 88 15.37 -3.64 -6.96
CA GLY A 88 15.35 -3.91 -5.53
C GLY A 88 15.32 -2.63 -4.70
N ILE A 89 16.22 -1.69 -4.98
CA ILE A 89 16.28 -0.38 -4.30
C ILE A 89 14.99 0.40 -4.52
N LEU A 90 14.47 0.44 -5.75
CA LEU A 90 13.20 1.09 -6.05
C LEU A 90 12.02 0.44 -5.32
N GLY A 91 11.98 -0.89 -5.21
CA GLY A 91 10.92 -1.59 -4.47
C GLY A 91 10.92 -1.26 -2.98
N VAL A 92 12.11 -1.16 -2.36
CA VAL A 92 12.24 -0.65 -0.99
C VAL A 92 11.76 0.79 -0.92
N GLY A 93 12.21 1.66 -1.83
CA GLY A 93 11.85 3.08 -1.86
C GLY A 93 10.35 3.33 -2.04
N VAL A 94 9.67 2.52 -2.85
CA VAL A 94 8.20 2.60 -3.03
C VAL A 94 7.47 2.32 -1.72
N THR A 95 7.98 1.40 -0.89
CA THR A 95 7.36 1.11 0.41
C THR A 95 7.46 2.29 1.37
N PHE A 96 8.56 3.04 1.33
CA PHE A 96 8.68 4.29 2.10
C PHE A 96 7.80 5.42 1.54
N ALA A 97 7.60 5.44 0.22
CA ALA A 97 6.74 6.41 -0.44
C ALA A 97 5.24 6.09 -0.31
N GLU A 98 4.89 4.87 0.11
CA GLU A 98 3.52 4.40 0.22
C GLU A 98 2.79 5.12 1.39
N PRO A 99 1.78 5.96 1.10
CA PRO A 99 1.07 6.72 2.14
C PRO A 99 0.37 5.83 3.17
N ALA A 100 -0.05 4.62 2.78
CA ALA A 100 -0.70 3.67 3.69
C ALA A 100 0.21 3.25 4.86
N ILE A 101 1.53 3.13 4.61
CA ILE A 101 2.51 2.83 5.68
C ILE A 101 2.58 4.00 6.66
N GLY A 102 2.63 5.24 6.17
CA GLY A 102 2.62 6.44 7.03
C GLY A 102 1.34 6.57 7.86
N ALA A 103 0.18 6.26 7.26
CA ALA A 103 -1.10 6.27 7.96
C ALA A 103 -1.12 5.20 9.07
N LEU A 104 -0.66 3.98 8.78
CA LEU A 104 -0.59 2.89 9.76
C LEU A 104 0.25 3.26 10.98
N GLN A 105 1.39 3.95 10.78
CA GLN A 105 2.23 4.44 11.86
C GLN A 105 1.52 5.49 12.73
N ALA A 106 0.80 6.43 12.09
CA ALA A 106 0.02 7.43 12.81
C ALA A 106 -1.08 6.80 13.68
N PHE A 107 -1.73 5.74 13.19
CA PHE A 107 -2.69 4.96 13.97
C PHE A 107 -2.02 4.18 15.11
N GLY A 108 -0.76 3.76 14.95
CA GLY A 108 0.01 3.06 15.97
C GLY A 108 0.06 3.77 17.33
N ALA A 109 0.10 5.11 17.31
CA ALA A 109 0.10 5.92 18.53
C ALA A 109 -1.23 5.85 19.33
N SER A 110 -2.32 5.41 18.69
CA SER A 110 -3.64 5.29 19.31
C SER A 110 -3.94 3.86 19.81
N VAL A 111 -3.00 2.92 19.67
CA VAL A 111 -3.16 1.54 20.13
C VAL A 111 -3.00 1.46 21.65
N ASP A 112 -3.94 0.79 22.31
CA ASP A 112 -3.88 0.56 23.76
C ASP A 112 -2.83 -0.51 24.10
N VAL A 113 -1.76 -0.10 24.77
CA VAL A 113 -0.64 -0.95 25.21
C VAL A 113 -1.12 -2.13 26.06
N THR A 114 -2.16 -1.94 26.87
CA THR A 114 -2.64 -2.98 27.80
C THR A 114 -3.38 -4.10 27.09
N LYS A 115 -3.98 -3.80 25.92
CA LYS A 115 -4.75 -4.76 25.13
C LYS A 115 -3.92 -5.39 24.01
N ALA A 116 -2.94 -4.66 23.47
CA ALA A 116 -2.14 -5.11 22.34
C ALA A 116 -0.67 -4.64 22.49
N PRO A 117 0.08 -5.19 23.46
CA PRO A 117 1.42 -4.72 23.79
C PRO A 117 2.42 -4.90 22.63
N TYR A 118 2.40 -6.04 21.95
CA TYR A 118 3.30 -6.28 20.81
C TYR A 118 2.94 -5.44 19.58
N LEU A 119 1.65 -5.21 19.35
CA LEU A 119 1.19 -4.35 18.27
C LEU A 119 1.64 -2.90 18.49
N TYR A 120 1.48 -2.40 19.71
CA TYR A 120 1.98 -1.08 20.08
C TYR A 120 3.48 -0.96 19.89
N GLU A 121 4.24 -1.95 20.35
CA GLU A 121 5.70 -1.97 20.24
C GLU A 121 6.16 -1.98 18.77
N LEU A 122 5.49 -2.77 17.93
CA LEU A 122 5.75 -2.88 16.49
C LEU A 122 5.52 -1.56 15.74
N LEU A 123 4.45 -0.84 16.10
CA LEU A 123 4.02 0.38 15.40
C LEU A 123 4.64 1.68 15.95
N ASN A 124 5.20 1.67 17.16
CA ASN A 124 5.80 2.86 17.79
C ASN A 124 7.33 2.78 17.90
N ASN A 125 7.85 1.70 18.50
CA ASN A 125 9.29 1.58 18.80
C ASN A 125 10.05 0.85 17.69
N TRP A 126 9.41 -0.13 17.04
CA TRP A 126 10.00 -0.98 15.99
C TRP A 126 9.54 -0.61 14.59
N THR A 127 8.99 0.59 14.43
CA THR A 127 8.39 1.09 13.20
C THR A 127 9.36 1.10 12.03
N LEU A 128 10.57 1.63 12.22
CA LEU A 128 11.56 1.70 11.16
C LEU A 128 12.06 0.30 10.73
N PRO A 129 12.45 -0.60 11.65
CA PRO A 129 12.72 -2.00 11.30
C PRO A 129 11.57 -2.70 10.57
N LEU A 130 10.33 -2.49 11.00
CA LEU A 130 9.14 -3.05 10.35
C LEU A 130 9.08 -2.61 8.88
N VAL A 131 9.15 -1.30 8.61
CA VAL A 131 9.09 -0.76 7.24
C VAL A 131 10.26 -1.24 6.40
N LEU A 132 11.46 -1.34 6.97
CA LEU A 132 12.62 -1.88 6.27
C LEU A 132 12.43 -3.36 5.88
N MET A 133 11.86 -4.19 6.76
CA MET A 133 11.59 -5.60 6.48
C MET A 133 10.50 -5.77 5.41
N VAL A 134 9.41 -4.99 5.50
CA VAL A 134 8.37 -4.96 4.47
C VAL A 134 8.97 -4.49 3.15
N GLY A 135 9.74 -3.40 3.16
CA GLY A 135 10.38 -2.83 1.97
C GLY A 135 11.38 -3.79 1.33
N ALA A 136 12.16 -4.51 2.13
CA ALA A 136 13.04 -5.57 1.63
C ALA A 136 12.24 -6.70 0.97
N GLY A 137 11.12 -7.11 1.57
CA GLY A 137 10.19 -8.07 0.99
C GLY A 137 9.61 -7.61 -0.35
N VAL A 138 9.16 -6.36 -0.43
CA VAL A 138 8.65 -5.74 -1.67
C VAL A 138 9.75 -5.64 -2.73
N GLY A 139 10.97 -5.25 -2.36
CA GLY A 139 12.13 -5.21 -3.26
C GLY A 139 12.48 -6.58 -3.82
N LEU A 140 12.52 -7.62 -2.98
CA LEU A 140 12.73 -9.00 -3.42
C LEU A 140 11.59 -9.49 -4.32
N ALA A 141 10.34 -9.19 -3.97
CA ALA A 141 9.17 -9.53 -4.79
C ALA A 141 9.23 -8.85 -6.16
N ALA A 142 9.66 -7.59 -6.23
CA ALA A 142 9.85 -6.87 -7.49
C ALA A 142 10.93 -7.53 -8.37
N ILE A 143 12.08 -7.89 -7.81
CA ILE A 143 13.15 -8.61 -8.52
C ILE A 143 12.63 -9.96 -9.05
N LEU A 144 11.99 -10.75 -8.19
CA LEU A 144 11.42 -12.04 -8.57
C LEU A 144 10.35 -11.89 -9.66
N GLY A 145 9.52 -10.85 -9.57
CA GLY A 145 8.55 -10.48 -10.59
C GLY A 145 9.21 -10.20 -11.94
N THR A 146 10.29 -9.41 -11.96
CA THR A 146 11.06 -9.12 -13.18
C THR A 146 11.69 -10.38 -13.76
N VAL A 147 12.33 -11.20 -12.93
CA VAL A 147 12.90 -12.49 -13.36
C VAL A 147 11.82 -13.38 -13.98
N ARG A 148 10.65 -13.43 -13.37
CA ARG A 148 9.49 -14.18 -13.88
C ARG A 148 9.02 -13.65 -15.23
N PHE A 149 8.92 -12.34 -15.42
CA PHE A 149 8.55 -11.75 -16.71
C PHE A 149 9.56 -12.06 -17.80
N VAL A 150 10.87 -11.93 -17.51
CA VAL A 150 11.94 -12.20 -18.49
C VAL A 150 12.02 -13.68 -18.86
N LYS A 151 11.86 -14.58 -17.89
CA LYS A 151 11.95 -16.04 -18.12
C LYS A 151 10.64 -16.71 -18.51
N GLY A 152 9.52 -15.97 -18.55
CA GLY A 152 8.21 -16.50 -18.90
C GLY A 152 7.65 -17.52 -17.90
N TRP A 153 8.05 -17.45 -16.64
CA TRP A 153 7.61 -18.41 -15.63
C TRP A 153 6.13 -18.23 -15.28
N SER A 154 5.45 -19.35 -15.01
CA SER A 154 4.07 -19.31 -14.53
C SER A 154 3.99 -18.63 -13.16
N LEU A 155 2.92 -17.86 -12.91
CA LEU A 155 2.72 -17.14 -11.65
C LEU A 155 2.32 -18.08 -10.50
N LYS A 156 1.72 -19.23 -10.83
CA LYS A 156 1.10 -20.14 -9.86
C LYS A 156 2.08 -20.62 -8.76
N PRO A 157 3.30 -21.09 -9.07
CA PRO A 157 4.26 -21.54 -8.06
C PRO A 157 4.67 -20.43 -7.10
N MET A 158 4.80 -19.19 -7.60
CA MET A 158 5.17 -18.04 -6.78
C MET A 158 4.06 -17.69 -5.79
N ILE A 159 2.80 -17.75 -6.24
CA ILE A 159 1.64 -17.54 -5.36
C ILE A 159 1.61 -18.62 -4.28
N TYR A 160 1.74 -19.90 -4.64
CA TYR A 160 1.72 -20.97 -3.62
C TYR A 160 2.88 -20.85 -2.64
N LEU A 161 4.08 -20.51 -3.12
CA LEU A 161 5.26 -20.36 -2.27
C LEU A 161 5.17 -19.15 -1.34
N ALA A 162 4.50 -18.07 -1.73
CA ALA A 162 4.28 -16.92 -0.86
C ALA A 162 3.08 -17.11 0.08
N LEU A 163 1.95 -17.62 -0.43
CA LEU A 163 0.70 -17.72 0.30
C LEU A 163 0.75 -18.81 1.38
N THR A 164 1.37 -19.95 1.10
CA THR A 164 1.43 -21.07 2.05
C THR A 164 2.13 -20.68 3.36
N PRO A 165 3.36 -20.13 3.37
CA PRO A 165 3.99 -19.71 4.62
C PRO A 165 3.25 -18.57 5.30
N VAL A 166 2.71 -17.61 4.54
CA VAL A 166 1.89 -16.53 5.13
C VAL A 166 0.67 -17.09 5.83
N ALA A 167 -0.09 -17.99 5.19
CA ALA A 167 -1.27 -18.62 5.77
C ALA A 167 -0.93 -19.46 7.02
N LEU A 168 0.16 -20.24 6.97
CA LEU A 168 0.63 -21.02 8.13
C LEU A 168 1.03 -20.12 9.30
N LEU A 169 1.75 -19.03 9.03
CA LEU A 169 2.13 -18.06 10.06
C LEU A 169 0.91 -17.32 10.61
N SER A 170 -0.08 -16.99 9.78
CA SER A 170 -1.35 -16.40 10.22
C SER A 170 -2.13 -17.35 11.12
N LEU A 171 -2.20 -18.64 10.80
CA LEU A 171 -2.83 -19.65 11.65
C LEU A 171 -2.10 -19.82 12.98
N TYR A 172 -0.77 -19.81 12.96
CA TYR A 172 0.04 -19.84 14.18
C TYR A 172 -0.19 -18.59 15.05
N ALA A 173 -0.15 -17.41 14.46
CA ALA A 173 -0.38 -16.14 15.16
C ALA A 173 -1.81 -16.03 15.73
N TRP A 174 -2.80 -16.68 15.09
CA TRP A 174 -4.17 -16.71 15.60
C TRP A 174 -4.30 -17.54 16.89
N SER A 175 -3.44 -18.55 17.07
CA SER A 175 -3.48 -19.41 18.27
C SER A 175 -2.93 -18.73 19.54
N ASP A 176 -2.15 -17.66 19.41
CA ASP A 176 -1.63 -16.88 20.53
C ASP A 176 -2.42 -15.57 20.69
N PRO A 177 -3.09 -15.35 21.85
CA PRO A 177 -3.88 -14.14 22.10
C PRO A 177 -3.12 -12.83 21.89
N ASN A 178 -1.81 -12.80 22.13
CA ASN A 178 -1.01 -11.58 21.98
C ASN A 178 -0.64 -11.30 20.52
N LEU A 179 -0.39 -12.34 19.72
CA LEU A 179 -0.11 -12.22 18.28
C LEU A 179 -1.39 -12.04 17.45
N ALA A 180 -2.53 -12.52 17.92
CA ALA A 180 -3.82 -12.34 17.24
C ALA A 180 -4.16 -10.85 17.04
N SER A 181 -3.72 -9.98 17.96
CA SER A 181 -3.88 -8.53 17.84
C SER A 181 -3.15 -7.95 16.62
N ILE A 182 -2.03 -8.54 16.23
CA ILE A 182 -1.23 -8.12 15.06
C ILE A 182 -1.91 -8.54 13.75
N LEU A 183 -2.61 -9.67 13.73
CA LEU A 183 -3.37 -10.11 12.56
C LEU A 183 -4.52 -9.17 12.21
N GLY A 184 -5.08 -8.45 13.19
CA GLY A 184 -6.11 -7.44 12.94
C GLY A 184 -5.64 -6.24 12.12
N LEU A 185 -4.32 -6.11 11.86
CA LEU A 185 -3.77 -5.13 10.93
C LEU A 185 -3.81 -5.57 9.45
N ALA A 186 -3.88 -6.87 9.19
CA ALA A 186 -3.68 -7.48 7.86
C ALA A 186 -4.98 -7.61 7.06
#